data_AF-A0A7S2BK70-F1
#
_entry.id   AF-A0A7S2BK70-F1
#
_cell.length_a   1.000
_cell.length_b   1.000
_cell.length_c   1.000
_cell.angle_alpha   90.00
_cell.angle_beta   90.00
_cell.angle_gamma   90.00
#
_symmetry.space_group_name_H-M   'P 1'
#
loop_
_entity.id
_entity.type
_entity.pdbx_description
1 polymer ?
#
loop_
_entity_poly.entity_id
_entity_poly.type
_entity_poly.pdbx_seq_one_letter_code
_entity_poly.pdbx_strand_id
1 'polypeptide(L)'
;KSLTSAGRTVLNLALVVISSVAAIGAINLSTRESSDSSTFLLTADVVAPTLTLSNSYERRDGIVLGEGFYNDWGHLAEIHRSTRVEASTTVDDCLYGWTKVDTYGTETFTGYGDQVEMIFESVGWNGISLLIKCPSTEQTATYPVMVKYVRREIRLLNESDRSTFFDTLYTTYTTEQVDGERAYGKKFRSIKRLVSEHLLGAADKECDHWHDDAGIMTHHIAFTLEMEQSLQSIDKTVTIPYWDYTQDAYELDDWTDSDIFNPAWFGMASPSSKDHVITEGRWAYMSVGKQADTDGVRNPYGLLRSPWNTNPTPYILRHRYVYDEKDGGWTLPGCTDFSSAWSYNSLGEYFDELNGELHGPVHIMIGGQWWVNRTMNFSATNGGDFLLASKFLWRQGYVRCPELCSDDTPDDRCTCSCPDELTRYFRTSRDFLDQTGLFNLSDGLFSDWSNFATTGCMTPDDCFDTVVKALCHVGHAGEMFTSAAPYDPTFWPIHGLADRYLSLKRIQAHENETILSQMWSYSHDGNSPSDTRRVCDWSKVGDTMGLPDCYVGDCAGHRAQDLLPMGNFLDRNESYTNEEFYKFMNPRNEELPYIYDSFTQWPACTDQAICWWNTDGAC
;
A
#
# COMPACT_ATOMS: atom_id res chain seq x y z
N LYS A 1 -40.52 10.75 -49.14
CA LYS A 1 -39.64 11.27 -50.21
C LYS A 1 -38.26 10.70 -49.93
N SER A 2 -37.73 9.61 -50.51
CA SER A 2 -37.75 9.03 -51.87
C SER A 2 -36.35 9.13 -52.52
N LEU A 3 -35.62 7.99 -52.48
CA LEU A 3 -34.78 7.44 -53.57
C LEU A 3 -33.46 8.19 -53.90
N THR A 4 -32.34 7.60 -54.38
CA THR A 4 -31.93 6.24 -54.88
C THR A 4 -30.37 6.26 -55.00
N SER A 5 -29.53 5.21 -55.12
CA SER A 5 -29.51 3.71 -54.98
C SER A 5 -28.07 3.25 -55.35
N ALA A 6 -27.50 2.06 -55.06
CA ALA A 6 -27.94 0.76 -54.49
C ALA A 6 -26.81 0.22 -53.56
N GLY A 7 -26.47 -1.07 -53.29
CA GLY A 7 -26.85 -2.43 -53.75
C GLY A 7 -25.57 -3.29 -53.94
N ARG A 8 -25.48 -4.60 -53.66
CA ARG A 8 -26.45 -5.71 -53.43
C ARG A 8 -26.00 -6.57 -52.21
N THR A 9 -26.84 -7.20 -51.38
CA THR A 9 -27.58 -8.49 -51.55
C THR A 9 -26.68 -9.66 -52.03
N VAL A 10 -26.69 -10.89 -51.48
CA VAL A 10 -27.76 -11.68 -50.78
C VAL A 10 -27.20 -12.62 -49.67
N LEU A 11 -28.03 -12.87 -48.63
CA LEU A 11 -28.09 -14.04 -47.70
C LEU A 11 -27.52 -15.40 -48.21
N ASN A 12 -26.97 -16.26 -47.34
CA ASN A 12 -27.75 -17.23 -46.52
C ASN A 12 -26.90 -18.14 -45.59
N LEU A 13 -27.56 -19.03 -44.82
CA LEU A 13 -27.01 -19.86 -43.72
C LEU A 13 -26.86 -21.38 -44.05
N ALA A 14 -26.10 -22.09 -43.18
CA ALA A 14 -26.26 -23.50 -42.75
C ALA A 14 -25.59 -24.71 -43.48
N LEU A 15 -24.58 -25.28 -42.79
CA LEU A 15 -24.33 -26.71 -42.47
C LEU A 15 -23.89 -27.78 -43.52
N VAL A 16 -23.41 -28.91 -42.95
CA VAL A 16 -22.86 -30.17 -43.55
C VAL A 16 -21.39 -30.06 -44.01
N VAL A 17 -20.33 -30.78 -43.57
CA VAL A 17 -20.02 -31.97 -42.71
C VAL A 17 -19.33 -33.09 -43.51
N ILE A 18 -18.19 -33.64 -43.00
CA ILE A 18 -17.36 -34.77 -43.54
C ILE A 18 -16.56 -34.39 -44.84
N SER A 19 -15.28 -34.73 -45.10
CA SER A 19 -14.22 -35.54 -44.41
C SER A 19 -12.80 -35.25 -44.94
N SER A 20 -11.75 -35.52 -44.14
CA SER A 20 -10.41 -36.13 -44.46
C SER A 20 -9.42 -35.71 -43.35
N VAL A 21 -8.81 -36.53 -42.48
CA VAL A 21 -8.14 -37.85 -42.57
C VAL A 21 -6.71 -37.81 -43.15
N ALA A 22 -5.74 -37.58 -42.25
CA ALA A 22 -4.39 -38.13 -42.28
C ALA A 22 -3.73 -37.96 -40.88
N ALA A 23 -2.88 -38.82 -40.32
CA ALA A 23 -2.85 -40.29 -40.19
C ALA A 23 -1.47 -40.71 -39.62
N ILE A 24 -1.22 -40.47 -38.33
CA ILE A 24 -0.12 -41.06 -37.55
C ILE A 24 -0.71 -41.36 -36.15
N GLY A 25 -0.47 -42.49 -35.48
CA GLY A 25 0.32 -43.66 -35.90
C GLY A 25 0.68 -44.56 -34.71
N ALA A 26 -0.29 -44.88 -33.84
CA ALA A 26 -0.03 -45.67 -32.63
C ALA A 26 0.28 -47.14 -32.95
N ILE A 27 1.38 -47.66 -32.39
CA ILE A 27 1.79 -49.07 -32.50
C ILE A 27 2.00 -49.65 -31.09
N ASN A 28 1.21 -50.66 -30.75
CA ASN A 28 1.48 -51.50 -29.58
C ASN A 28 2.72 -52.37 -29.86
N LEU A 29 3.71 -52.35 -28.96
CA LEU A 29 4.72 -53.41 -28.94
C LEU A 29 4.16 -54.60 -28.16
N SER A 30 4.02 -55.75 -28.83
CA SER A 30 3.83 -57.04 -28.15
C SER A 30 5.19 -57.62 -27.71
N THR A 31 5.15 -58.49 -26.72
CA THR A 31 6.33 -59.17 -26.17
C THR A 31 7.09 -60.01 -27.20
N ARG A 32 8.42 -60.04 -27.06
CA ARG A 32 9.27 -61.11 -27.60
C ARG A 32 10.51 -61.27 -26.73
N GLU A 33 10.58 -62.37 -25.98
CA GLU A 33 11.81 -62.78 -25.33
C GLU A 33 12.81 -63.34 -26.37
N SER A 34 14.07 -62.93 -26.26
CA SER A 34 15.21 -63.76 -26.61
C SER A 34 16.41 -63.30 -25.80
N SER A 35 16.94 -64.20 -24.97
CA SER A 35 18.14 -63.95 -24.17
C SER A 35 19.37 -63.74 -25.04
N ASP A 36 20.16 -62.72 -24.74
CA ASP A 36 21.61 -62.86 -24.82
C ASP A 36 22.27 -62.14 -23.63
N SER A 37 23.32 -62.74 -23.06
CA SER A 37 23.85 -62.34 -21.76
C SER A 37 25.22 -61.68 -21.89
N SER A 38 25.23 -60.36 -22.11
CA SER A 38 26.42 -59.52 -21.98
C SER A 38 26.27 -58.60 -20.78
N THR A 39 26.89 -58.97 -19.66
CA THR A 39 26.88 -58.18 -18.41
C THR A 39 27.72 -56.91 -18.55
N PHE A 40 27.16 -55.88 -19.18
CA PHE A 40 27.70 -54.53 -19.00
C PHE A 40 27.48 -54.11 -17.53
N LEU A 41 28.55 -53.62 -16.91
CA LEU A 41 28.50 -53.12 -15.55
C LEU A 41 27.53 -51.93 -15.49
N LEU A 42 26.68 -51.93 -14.47
CA LEU A 42 25.82 -50.78 -14.16
C LEU A 42 26.71 -49.54 -14.01
N THR A 43 26.51 -48.55 -14.87
CA THR A 43 26.87 -47.18 -14.53
C THR A 43 26.09 -46.83 -13.27
N ALA A 44 26.79 -46.42 -12.21
CA ALA A 44 26.11 -45.78 -11.10
C ALA A 44 25.59 -44.45 -11.62
N ASP A 45 24.27 -44.34 -11.79
CA ASP A 45 23.64 -43.06 -12.12
C ASP A 45 23.99 -42.07 -11.02
N VAL A 46 24.63 -40.97 -11.39
CA VAL A 46 24.90 -39.88 -10.45
C VAL A 46 23.54 -39.31 -10.07
N VAL A 47 23.22 -39.35 -8.77
CA VAL A 47 22.01 -38.71 -8.27
C VAL A 47 22.29 -37.21 -8.30
N ALA A 48 21.50 -36.47 -9.06
CA ALA A 48 21.60 -35.01 -9.09
C ALA A 48 21.40 -34.46 -7.67
N PRO A 49 22.26 -33.55 -7.18
CA PRO A 49 22.14 -33.01 -5.84
C PRO A 49 20.90 -32.12 -5.73
N THR A 50 20.46 -31.83 -4.50
CA THR A 50 19.57 -30.67 -4.29
C THR A 50 20.41 -29.40 -4.31
N LEU A 51 19.79 -28.25 -4.58
CA LEU A 51 20.47 -26.96 -4.52
C LEU A 51 20.13 -26.23 -3.21
N THR A 52 21.13 -25.58 -2.63
CA THR A 52 20.93 -24.53 -1.63
C THR A 52 21.15 -23.18 -2.30
N LEU A 53 20.19 -22.28 -2.17
CA LEU A 53 20.29 -20.89 -2.60
C LEU A 53 20.41 -19.98 -1.37
N SER A 54 21.20 -18.91 -1.46
CA SER A 54 21.14 -17.80 -0.49
C SER A 54 21.67 -16.48 -1.06
N ASN A 55 21.08 -15.36 -0.69
CA ASN A 55 21.62 -14.01 -0.92
C ASN A 55 22.49 -13.55 0.29
N SER A 56 22.91 -12.28 0.27
CA SER A 56 23.72 -11.69 1.35
C SER A 56 22.94 -11.40 2.65
N TYR A 57 21.62 -11.21 2.59
CA TYR A 57 20.77 -11.01 3.76
C TYR A 57 20.55 -12.33 4.51
N GLU A 58 20.15 -13.39 3.80
CA GLU A 58 19.93 -14.71 4.39
C GLU A 58 21.19 -15.24 5.11
N ARG A 59 22.38 -14.99 4.54
CA ARG A 59 23.66 -15.33 5.17
C ARG A 59 24.08 -14.42 6.33
N ARG A 60 23.53 -13.22 6.45
CA ARG A 60 23.79 -12.26 7.53
C ARG A 60 22.87 -12.51 8.72
N ASP A 61 21.60 -12.76 8.43
CA ASP A 61 20.51 -12.77 9.42
C ASP A 61 20.08 -14.18 9.83
N GLY A 62 20.38 -15.20 9.02
CA GLY A 62 19.96 -16.59 9.24
C GLY A 62 18.51 -16.90 8.84
N ILE A 63 17.76 -15.89 8.42
CA ILE A 63 16.38 -15.98 7.92
C ILE A 63 16.43 -16.33 6.44
N VAL A 64 15.78 -17.41 6.00
CA VAL A 64 15.61 -17.76 4.58
C VAL A 64 14.44 -16.99 3.96
N LEU A 65 14.50 -16.65 2.67
CA LEU A 65 13.48 -15.84 2.00
C LEU A 65 12.07 -16.43 2.16
N GLY A 66 11.18 -15.66 2.79
CA GLY A 66 9.78 -16.04 3.02
C GLY A 66 9.61 -17.24 3.96
N GLU A 67 10.62 -17.58 4.76
CA GLU A 67 10.56 -18.51 5.92
C GLU A 67 10.02 -19.93 5.63
N GLY A 68 9.97 -20.33 4.35
CA GLY A 68 9.40 -21.63 3.92
C GLY A 68 7.93 -21.59 3.50
N PHE A 69 7.22 -20.46 3.66
CA PHE A 69 5.84 -20.29 3.15
C PHE A 69 5.73 -20.36 1.61
N TYR A 70 6.87 -20.43 0.91
CA TYR A 70 7.00 -20.61 -0.53
C TYR A 70 7.61 -21.96 -0.96
N ASN A 71 7.61 -22.97 -0.07
CA ASN A 71 8.19 -24.30 -0.33
C ASN A 71 7.70 -24.97 -1.63
N ASP A 72 6.45 -24.73 -2.04
CA ASP A 72 5.90 -25.27 -3.29
C ASP A 72 6.60 -24.75 -4.57
N TRP A 73 7.35 -23.64 -4.49
CA TRP A 73 8.17 -23.15 -5.59
C TRP A 73 9.55 -23.84 -5.69
N GLY A 74 9.93 -24.64 -4.69
CA GLY A 74 11.16 -25.45 -4.67
C GLY A 74 12.44 -24.66 -4.41
N HIS A 75 12.73 -23.63 -5.22
CA HIS A 75 13.83 -22.70 -4.99
C HIS A 75 13.37 -21.27 -5.26
N LEU A 76 13.88 -20.35 -4.45
CA LEU A 76 13.52 -18.94 -4.44
C LEU A 76 14.79 -18.10 -4.50
N ALA A 77 14.78 -17.01 -5.26
CA ALA A 77 15.88 -16.06 -5.35
C ALA A 77 15.38 -14.62 -5.47
N GLU A 78 16.20 -13.69 -4.98
CA GLU A 78 15.95 -12.25 -5.13
C GLU A 78 16.53 -11.73 -6.44
N ILE A 79 15.73 -10.98 -7.19
CA ILE A 79 16.17 -10.35 -8.43
C ILE A 79 17.26 -9.30 -8.18
N HIS A 80 18.19 -9.18 -9.12
CA HIS A 80 19.32 -8.24 -9.12
C HIS A 80 20.29 -8.36 -7.93
N ARG A 81 20.16 -9.38 -7.08
CA ARG A 81 21.13 -9.72 -6.01
C ARG A 81 22.06 -10.86 -6.39
N SER A 82 23.23 -10.90 -5.73
CA SER A 82 24.13 -12.06 -5.75
C SER A 82 23.55 -13.18 -4.89
N THR A 83 22.98 -14.18 -5.56
CA THR A 83 22.53 -15.43 -4.98
C THR A 83 23.62 -16.47 -5.15
N ARG A 84 24.19 -16.93 -4.04
CA ARG A 84 24.98 -18.15 -3.98
C ARG A 84 24.09 -19.33 -4.34
N VAL A 85 24.56 -20.16 -5.25
CA VAL A 85 23.99 -21.47 -5.59
C VAL A 85 25.03 -22.52 -5.23
N GLU A 86 24.66 -23.50 -4.43
CA GLU A 86 25.57 -24.51 -3.88
C GLU A 86 24.95 -25.91 -4.02
N ALA A 87 25.72 -26.89 -4.50
CA ALA A 87 25.27 -28.28 -4.61
C ALA A 87 25.33 -28.98 -3.23
N SER A 88 24.20 -29.50 -2.74
CA SER A 88 24.11 -30.08 -1.39
C SER A 88 24.95 -31.34 -1.18
N THR A 89 25.31 -32.02 -2.27
CA THR A 89 26.30 -33.11 -2.28
C THR A 89 27.19 -33.01 -3.52
N THR A 90 28.47 -33.29 -3.32
CA THR A 90 29.47 -33.38 -4.39
C THR A 90 30.13 -34.76 -4.38
N VAL A 91 30.51 -35.23 -5.58
CA VAL A 91 31.23 -36.48 -5.81
C VAL A 91 32.66 -36.13 -6.20
N ASP A 92 33.63 -36.80 -5.58
CA ASP A 92 35.06 -36.63 -5.89
C ASP A 92 35.34 -36.88 -7.38
N ASP A 93 36.36 -36.22 -7.92
CA ASP A 93 36.78 -36.24 -9.34
C ASP A 93 35.72 -35.78 -10.38
N CYS A 94 34.55 -35.29 -9.96
CA CYS A 94 33.53 -34.71 -10.85
C CYS A 94 33.65 -33.17 -10.95
N LEU A 95 33.44 -32.64 -12.16
CA LEU A 95 33.37 -31.21 -12.45
C LEU A 95 31.90 -30.76 -12.52
N TYR A 96 31.59 -29.67 -11.81
CA TYR A 96 30.27 -29.05 -11.75
C TYR A 96 30.30 -27.73 -12.52
N GLY A 97 29.47 -27.59 -13.55
CA GLY A 97 29.37 -26.41 -14.40
C GLY A 97 27.95 -25.84 -14.42
N TRP A 98 27.82 -24.53 -14.25
CA TRP A 98 26.54 -23.88 -13.94
C TRP A 98 26.11 -22.91 -15.03
N THR A 99 24.85 -22.98 -15.42
CA THR A 99 24.20 -22.08 -16.39
C THR A 99 22.89 -21.54 -15.82
N LYS A 100 22.75 -20.21 -15.74
CA LYS A 100 21.47 -19.54 -15.51
C LYS A 100 20.63 -19.58 -16.78
N VAL A 101 19.32 -19.77 -16.65
CA VAL A 101 18.34 -19.62 -17.73
C VAL A 101 17.33 -18.55 -17.31
N ASP A 102 17.16 -17.49 -18.10
CA ASP A 102 16.16 -16.45 -17.82
C ASP A 102 14.73 -16.89 -18.19
N THR A 103 13.74 -16.03 -17.89
CA THR A 103 12.31 -16.31 -18.19
C THR A 103 11.97 -16.37 -19.68
N TYR A 104 12.90 -15.98 -20.56
CA TYR A 104 12.77 -16.03 -22.02
C TYR A 104 13.51 -17.23 -22.64
N GLY A 105 14.24 -18.01 -21.83
CA GLY A 105 15.05 -19.14 -22.28
C GLY A 105 16.50 -18.77 -22.66
N THR A 106 16.99 -17.58 -22.29
CA THR A 106 18.38 -17.18 -22.54
C THR A 106 19.31 -17.89 -21.57
N GLU A 107 20.14 -18.81 -22.09
CA GLU A 107 21.18 -19.49 -21.32
C GLU A 107 22.42 -18.60 -21.13
N THR A 108 22.87 -18.45 -19.88
CA THR A 108 24.10 -17.73 -19.50
C THR A 108 24.96 -18.62 -18.62
N PHE A 109 26.12 -19.06 -19.13
CA PHE A 109 27.08 -19.83 -18.35
C PHE A 109 27.71 -18.96 -17.25
N THR A 110 27.62 -19.42 -16.00
CA THR A 110 28.07 -18.71 -14.80
C THR A 110 29.51 -19.08 -14.44
N GLY A 111 29.85 -20.37 -14.42
CA GLY A 111 31.16 -20.82 -13.95
C GLY A 111 31.24 -22.31 -13.62
N TYR A 112 32.38 -22.70 -13.03
CA TYR A 112 32.65 -24.05 -12.54
C TYR A 112 32.98 -24.02 -11.05
N GLY A 113 32.51 -25.00 -10.29
CA GLY A 113 32.73 -25.13 -8.84
C GLY A 113 31.64 -25.94 -8.16
N ASP A 114 31.86 -26.36 -6.92
CA ASP A 114 30.81 -26.89 -6.02
C ASP A 114 29.69 -25.87 -5.73
N GLN A 115 30.04 -24.58 -5.82
CA GLN A 115 29.18 -23.42 -5.69
C GLN A 115 29.51 -22.36 -6.74
N VAL A 116 28.55 -21.48 -7.05
CA VAL A 116 28.74 -20.24 -7.82
C VAL A 116 27.89 -19.11 -7.24
N GLU A 117 28.24 -17.86 -7.54
CA GLU A 117 27.35 -16.71 -7.32
C GLU A 117 26.63 -16.39 -8.65
N MET A 118 25.30 -16.25 -8.61
CA MET A 118 24.45 -15.88 -9.74
C MET A 118 23.69 -14.59 -9.46
N ILE A 119 23.42 -13.79 -10.49
CA ILE A 119 22.48 -12.66 -10.42
C ILE A 119 21.33 -12.95 -11.37
N PHE A 120 20.10 -12.95 -10.86
CA PHE A 120 18.88 -13.08 -11.68
C PHE A 120 18.39 -11.70 -12.13
N GLU A 121 17.81 -11.62 -13.33
CA GLU A 121 17.54 -10.33 -14.01
C GLU A 121 16.11 -10.23 -14.57
N SER A 122 15.28 -11.24 -14.29
CA SER A 122 13.89 -11.36 -14.75
C SER A 122 13.02 -11.97 -13.66
N VAL A 123 11.90 -11.33 -13.34
CA VAL A 123 10.91 -11.80 -12.35
C VAL A 123 10.13 -12.99 -12.89
N GLY A 124 9.83 -13.98 -12.03
CA GLY A 124 9.08 -15.18 -12.37
C GLY A 124 9.96 -16.43 -12.48
N TRP A 125 9.50 -17.43 -13.24
CA TRP A 125 10.20 -18.71 -13.40
C TRP A 125 11.48 -18.60 -14.23
N ASN A 126 12.61 -18.68 -13.54
CA ASN A 126 13.95 -18.84 -14.12
C ASN A 126 14.39 -20.31 -13.96
N GLY A 127 15.52 -20.67 -14.55
CA GLY A 127 16.13 -21.99 -14.41
C GLY A 127 17.59 -21.94 -13.99
N ILE A 128 18.03 -22.97 -13.27
CA ILE A 128 19.44 -23.32 -13.10
C ILE A 128 19.66 -24.64 -13.82
N SER A 129 20.64 -24.69 -14.73
CA SER A 129 21.12 -25.91 -15.38
C SER A 129 22.50 -26.26 -14.84
N LEU A 130 22.62 -27.45 -14.25
CA LEU A 130 23.84 -27.98 -13.64
C LEU A 130 24.37 -29.14 -14.49
N LEU A 131 25.51 -28.91 -15.15
CA LEU A 131 26.30 -29.95 -15.81
C LEU A 131 27.19 -30.64 -14.77
N ILE A 132 26.99 -31.94 -14.57
CA ILE A 132 27.84 -32.80 -13.74
C ILE A 132 28.65 -33.69 -14.68
N LYS A 133 29.98 -33.51 -14.69
CA LYS A 133 30.91 -34.20 -15.60
C LYS A 133 31.96 -34.95 -14.81
N CYS A 134 31.75 -36.24 -14.64
CA CYS A 134 32.64 -37.18 -13.97
C CYS A 134 33.55 -37.91 -14.99
N PRO A 135 34.56 -38.69 -14.56
CA PRO A 135 35.48 -39.37 -15.48
C PRO A 135 34.84 -40.42 -16.40
N SER A 136 33.64 -40.92 -16.06
CA SER A 136 32.92 -41.98 -16.77
C SER A 136 31.47 -41.64 -17.14
N THR A 137 30.93 -40.53 -16.66
CA THR A 137 29.54 -40.11 -16.82
C THR A 137 29.43 -38.60 -17.01
N GLU A 138 28.47 -38.17 -17.81
CA GLU A 138 28.11 -36.77 -18.00
C GLU A 138 26.58 -36.64 -17.94
N GLN A 139 26.09 -35.71 -17.13
CA GLN A 139 24.69 -35.55 -16.80
C GLN A 139 24.37 -34.06 -16.73
N THR A 140 23.13 -33.69 -17.07
CA THR A 140 22.61 -32.34 -16.81
C THR A 140 21.34 -32.45 -15.98
N ALA A 141 21.28 -31.68 -14.89
CA ALA A 141 20.09 -31.50 -14.08
C ALA A 141 19.57 -30.07 -14.24
N THR A 142 18.26 -29.88 -14.18
CA THR A 142 17.63 -28.55 -14.33
C THR A 142 16.66 -28.32 -13.19
N TYR A 143 16.79 -27.16 -12.56
CA TYR A 143 16.06 -26.78 -11.35
C TYR A 143 15.28 -25.50 -11.63
N PRO A 144 13.96 -25.46 -11.42
CA PRO A 144 13.21 -24.22 -11.48
C PRO A 144 13.58 -23.32 -10.29
N VAL A 145 13.60 -22.01 -10.53
CA VAL A 145 13.81 -20.99 -9.50
C VAL A 145 12.76 -19.91 -9.69
N MET A 146 11.93 -19.67 -8.67
CA MET A 146 11.07 -18.50 -8.65
C MET A 146 11.92 -17.28 -8.28
N VAL A 147 11.88 -16.24 -9.11
CA VAL A 147 12.63 -14.99 -8.88
C VAL A 147 11.66 -13.86 -8.58
N LYS A 148 11.85 -13.17 -7.46
CA LYS A 148 10.98 -12.09 -6.97
C LYS A 148 11.81 -10.89 -6.52
N TYR A 149 11.16 -9.73 -6.43
CA TYR A 149 11.61 -8.66 -5.54
C TYR A 149 11.35 -9.03 -4.08
N VAL A 150 12.16 -8.52 -3.14
CA VAL A 150 12.02 -8.81 -1.71
C VAL A 150 11.90 -7.51 -0.93
N ARG A 151 10.74 -7.29 -0.29
CA ARG A 151 10.51 -6.20 0.67
C ARG A 151 11.00 -6.62 2.06
N ARG A 152 11.56 -5.66 2.81
CA ARG A 152 12.26 -5.88 4.09
C ARG A 152 11.97 -4.75 5.07
N GLU A 153 12.22 -4.99 6.36
CA GLU A 153 12.21 -3.94 7.37
C GLU A 153 13.35 -2.93 7.10
N ILE A 154 13.05 -1.62 7.14
CA ILE A 154 13.97 -0.56 6.70
C ILE A 154 15.25 -0.44 7.57
N ARG A 155 15.20 -0.78 8.86
CA ARG A 155 16.38 -0.84 9.74
C ARG A 155 17.30 -1.99 9.35
N LEU A 156 16.72 -3.13 8.96
CA LEU A 156 17.46 -4.31 8.52
C LEU A 156 18.15 -4.13 7.17
N LEU A 157 17.74 -3.17 6.33
CA LEU A 157 18.50 -2.85 5.11
C LEU A 157 19.96 -2.48 5.43
N ASN A 158 20.90 -2.96 4.61
CA ASN A 158 22.28 -2.46 4.70
C ASN A 158 22.36 -1.01 4.20
N GLU A 159 23.43 -0.31 4.59
CA GLU A 159 23.59 1.13 4.33
C GLU A 159 23.54 1.48 2.84
N SER A 160 24.11 0.63 1.97
CA SER A 160 24.09 0.87 0.51
C SER A 160 22.67 0.78 -0.03
N ASP A 161 21.92 -0.28 0.30
CA ASP A 161 20.56 -0.48 -0.19
C ASP A 161 19.59 0.56 0.33
N ARG A 162 19.74 0.96 1.61
CA ARG A 162 18.96 2.04 2.21
C ARG A 162 19.28 3.40 1.58
N SER A 163 20.54 3.69 1.23
CA SER A 163 20.87 4.90 0.46
C SER A 163 20.22 4.84 -0.92
N THR A 164 20.43 3.76 -1.70
CA THR A 164 19.84 3.63 -3.04
C THR A 164 18.32 3.80 -3.02
N PHE A 165 17.61 3.19 -2.06
CA PHE A 165 16.17 3.43 -1.87
C PHE A 165 15.85 4.92 -1.67
N PHE A 166 16.50 5.60 -0.71
CA PHE A 166 16.23 7.01 -0.44
C PHE A 166 16.68 7.97 -1.57
N ASP A 167 17.74 7.63 -2.31
CA ASP A 167 18.24 8.41 -3.46
C ASP A 167 17.28 8.28 -4.65
N THR A 168 16.73 7.09 -4.86
CA THR A 168 15.72 6.79 -5.88
C THR A 168 14.38 7.44 -5.53
N LEU A 169 13.95 7.37 -4.26
CA LEU A 169 12.76 8.04 -3.74
C LEU A 169 12.87 9.56 -3.88
N TYR A 170 14.01 10.15 -3.52
CA TYR A 170 14.25 11.59 -3.70
C TYR A 170 14.20 12.00 -5.18
N THR A 171 14.59 11.10 -6.09
CA THR A 171 14.53 11.35 -7.54
C THR A 171 13.09 11.42 -8.06
N THR A 172 12.17 10.55 -7.63
CA THR A 172 10.73 10.66 -8.03
C THR A 172 10.06 11.88 -7.41
N TYR A 173 10.55 12.37 -6.27
CA TYR A 173 10.02 13.57 -5.61
C TYR A 173 10.46 14.87 -6.27
N THR A 174 11.69 14.92 -6.79
CA THR A 174 12.29 16.14 -7.37
C THR A 174 12.19 16.24 -8.90
N THR A 175 11.86 15.14 -9.59
CA THR A 175 11.79 15.10 -11.06
C THR A 175 10.36 15.28 -11.58
N GLU A 176 10.15 16.23 -12.50
CA GLU A 176 8.85 16.45 -13.16
C GLU A 176 8.47 15.26 -14.07
N GLN A 177 7.18 14.94 -14.15
CA GLN A 177 6.65 13.77 -14.89
C GLN A 177 7.24 13.60 -16.30
N VAL A 178 7.24 14.67 -17.10
CA VAL A 178 7.64 14.67 -18.53
C VAL A 178 9.16 14.56 -18.73
N ASP A 179 9.95 14.92 -17.72
CA ASP A 179 11.41 14.79 -17.76
C ASP A 179 11.84 13.42 -17.21
N GLY A 180 11.18 12.91 -16.17
CA GLY A 180 11.40 11.56 -15.65
C GLY A 180 10.97 10.46 -16.63
N GLU A 181 9.82 10.61 -17.31
CA GLU A 181 9.43 9.70 -18.41
C GLU A 181 10.46 9.67 -19.55
N ARG A 182 11.19 10.77 -19.77
CA ARG A 182 12.24 10.87 -20.80
C ARG A 182 13.56 10.23 -20.35
N ALA A 183 13.87 10.28 -19.05
CA ALA A 183 15.09 9.74 -18.48
C ALA A 183 14.98 8.23 -18.13
N TYR A 184 13.84 7.82 -17.57
CA TYR A 184 13.62 6.52 -16.92
C TYR A 184 12.53 5.68 -17.64
N GLY A 185 11.75 6.29 -18.52
CA GLY A 185 10.73 5.61 -19.33
C GLY A 185 9.31 5.67 -18.73
N LYS A 186 8.34 5.06 -19.44
CA LYS A 186 6.89 5.22 -19.18
C LYS A 186 6.38 4.70 -17.83
N LYS A 187 7.19 3.92 -17.10
CA LYS A 187 6.88 3.46 -15.73
C LYS A 187 7.13 4.54 -14.68
N PHE A 188 7.91 5.57 -15.00
CA PHE A 188 8.16 6.67 -14.10
C PHE A 188 6.86 7.39 -13.69
N ARG A 189 6.77 7.68 -12.40
CA ARG A 189 5.76 8.50 -11.75
C ARG A 189 6.46 9.47 -10.81
N SER A 190 6.30 10.76 -11.10
CA SER A 190 6.67 11.85 -10.20
C SER A 190 5.72 11.89 -9.01
N ILE A 191 6.19 12.38 -7.86
CA ILE A 191 5.33 12.49 -6.67
C ILE A 191 4.08 13.34 -6.92
N LYS A 192 4.19 14.36 -7.77
CA LYS A 192 3.07 15.24 -8.15
C LYS A 192 1.97 14.49 -8.90
N ARG A 193 2.34 13.51 -9.76
CA ARG A 193 1.37 12.62 -10.41
C ARG A 193 0.69 11.73 -9.38
N LEU A 194 1.47 11.05 -8.54
CA LEU A 194 0.95 10.12 -7.52
C LEU A 194 0.02 10.82 -6.53
N VAL A 195 0.40 11.98 -5.99
CA VAL A 195 -0.47 12.74 -5.08
C VAL A 195 -1.70 13.30 -5.81
N SER A 196 -1.58 13.75 -7.07
CA SER A 196 -2.78 14.17 -7.81
C SER A 196 -3.74 13.02 -8.09
N GLU A 197 -3.26 11.79 -8.17
CA GLU A 197 -4.08 10.59 -8.35
C GLU A 197 -4.77 10.19 -7.03
N HIS A 198 -4.01 10.18 -5.93
CA HIS A 198 -4.54 9.98 -4.58
C HIS A 198 -5.56 11.05 -4.16
N LEU A 199 -5.35 12.32 -4.52
CA LEU A 199 -6.31 13.40 -4.28
C LEU A 199 -7.60 13.26 -5.10
N LEU A 200 -7.53 12.69 -6.31
CA LEU A 200 -8.72 12.38 -7.12
C LEU A 200 -9.51 11.19 -6.53
N GLY A 201 -8.83 10.23 -5.89
CA GLY A 201 -9.48 9.17 -5.13
C GLY A 201 -10.11 9.68 -3.83
N ALA A 202 -9.34 10.40 -3.02
CA ALA A 202 -9.65 10.59 -1.60
C ALA A 202 -10.04 12.01 -1.17
N ALA A 203 -10.09 12.97 -2.09
CA ALA A 203 -10.53 14.34 -1.80
C ALA A 203 -11.61 14.85 -2.76
N ASP A 204 -12.42 13.94 -3.30
CA ASP A 204 -13.67 14.30 -3.98
C ASP A 204 -14.75 14.77 -2.98
N LYS A 205 -15.70 15.56 -3.48
CA LYS A 205 -16.84 16.11 -2.75
C LYS A 205 -17.97 15.08 -2.57
N GLU A 206 -18.07 14.06 -3.43
CA GLU A 206 -19.11 13.02 -3.37
C GLU A 206 -18.86 12.02 -2.22
N CYS A 207 -17.63 11.49 -2.11
CA CYS A 207 -17.21 10.49 -1.11
C CYS A 207 -15.66 10.40 -1.04
N ASP A 208 -15.12 9.39 -0.34
CA ASP A 208 -13.72 8.98 -0.46
C ASP A 208 -13.65 7.67 -1.23
N HIS A 209 -13.18 7.67 -2.48
CA HIS A 209 -13.16 6.46 -3.29
C HIS A 209 -12.11 5.43 -2.85
N TRP A 210 -11.17 5.81 -1.95
CA TRP A 210 -9.97 5.02 -1.63
C TRP A 210 -9.84 4.64 -0.14
N HIS A 211 -10.54 5.30 0.79
CA HIS A 211 -10.44 5.01 2.24
C HIS A 211 -11.78 4.66 2.91
N ASP A 212 -12.89 5.28 2.52
CA ASP A 212 -14.17 5.16 3.25
C ASP A 212 -15.00 3.94 2.72
N ASP A 213 -14.74 2.72 3.24
CA ASP A 213 -15.28 1.35 2.88
C ASP A 213 -14.18 0.42 2.28
N ALA A 214 -14.52 -0.83 1.95
CA ALA A 214 -13.63 -1.81 1.32
C ALA A 214 -12.88 -1.23 0.11
N GLY A 215 -11.77 -1.86 -0.26
CA GLY A 215 -10.92 -1.37 -1.35
C GLY A 215 -9.73 -0.51 -0.88
N ILE A 216 -9.72 -0.08 0.39
CA ILE A 216 -8.56 0.53 1.07
C ILE A 216 -7.24 -0.21 0.76
N MET A 217 -7.20 -1.52 1.06
CA MET A 217 -6.01 -2.35 0.85
C MET A 217 -5.64 -2.52 -0.63
N THR A 218 -6.62 -2.72 -1.52
CA THR A 218 -6.34 -2.94 -2.95
C THR A 218 -5.88 -1.67 -3.64
N HIS A 219 -6.40 -0.49 -3.27
CA HIS A 219 -5.86 0.79 -3.72
C HIS A 219 -4.44 1.02 -3.20
N HIS A 220 -4.22 0.95 -1.90
CA HIS A 220 -2.92 1.29 -1.31
C HIS A 220 -1.80 0.33 -1.73
N ILE A 221 -2.08 -0.96 -1.91
CA ILE A 221 -1.09 -1.94 -2.37
C ILE A 221 -0.81 -1.77 -3.88
N ALA A 222 -1.82 -1.52 -4.71
CA ALA A 222 -1.63 -1.23 -6.13
C ALA A 222 -0.89 0.09 -6.37
N PHE A 223 -1.14 1.11 -5.54
CA PHE A 223 -0.49 2.41 -5.58
C PHE A 223 0.96 2.35 -5.09
N THR A 224 1.21 1.60 -4.01
CA THR A 224 2.57 1.24 -3.55
C THR A 224 3.32 0.49 -4.64
N LEU A 225 2.67 -0.44 -5.36
CA LEU A 225 3.30 -1.17 -6.47
C LEU A 225 3.56 -0.29 -7.70
N GLU A 226 2.71 0.68 -8.06
CA GLU A 226 3.03 1.63 -9.14
C GLU A 226 4.23 2.51 -8.76
N MET A 227 4.28 2.96 -7.51
CA MET A 227 5.42 3.70 -6.98
C MET A 227 6.71 2.85 -6.94
N GLU A 228 6.63 1.58 -6.53
CA GLU A 228 7.76 0.65 -6.58
C GLU A 228 8.28 0.44 -8.02
N GLN A 229 7.38 0.39 -9.01
CA GLN A 229 7.77 0.33 -10.42
C GLN A 229 8.28 1.67 -10.98
N SER A 230 7.89 2.81 -10.40
CA SER A 230 8.52 4.12 -10.65
C SER A 230 9.97 4.12 -10.16
N LEU A 231 10.21 3.65 -8.93
CA LEU A 231 11.57 3.49 -8.37
C LEU A 231 12.42 2.56 -9.24
N GLN A 232 11.88 1.40 -9.64
CA GLN A 232 12.57 0.42 -10.49
C GLN A 232 12.85 0.90 -11.92
N SER A 233 12.17 1.96 -12.39
CA SER A 233 12.50 2.62 -13.66
C SER A 233 13.79 3.47 -13.58
N ILE A 234 14.14 3.93 -12.37
CA ILE A 234 15.37 4.69 -12.08
C ILE A 234 16.50 3.72 -11.70
N ASP A 235 16.29 2.88 -10.69
CA ASP A 235 17.23 1.83 -10.27
C ASP A 235 16.49 0.51 -10.01
N LYS A 236 16.78 -0.49 -10.84
CA LYS A 236 16.12 -1.80 -10.81
C LYS A 236 16.40 -2.62 -9.54
N THR A 237 17.36 -2.26 -8.71
CA THR A 237 17.67 -3.00 -7.48
C THR A 237 16.75 -2.65 -6.30
N VAL A 238 15.90 -1.63 -6.47
CA VAL A 238 15.09 -1.05 -5.40
C VAL A 238 13.76 -1.78 -5.21
N THR A 239 13.43 -1.97 -3.93
CA THR A 239 12.10 -2.35 -3.43
C THR A 239 11.65 -1.33 -2.39
N ILE A 240 10.35 -1.23 -2.14
CA ILE A 240 9.83 -0.43 -1.03
C ILE A 240 10.01 -1.26 0.25
N PRO A 241 10.78 -0.80 1.25
CA PRO A 241 10.86 -1.45 2.54
C PRO A 241 9.58 -1.20 3.34
N TYR A 242 9.31 -2.02 4.36
CA TYR A 242 8.29 -1.75 5.36
C TYR A 242 8.92 -1.15 6.63
N TRP A 243 8.08 -0.50 7.44
CA TRP A 243 8.42 -0.04 8.78
C TRP A 243 7.58 -0.82 9.79
N ASP A 244 8.24 -1.58 10.67
CA ASP A 244 7.58 -2.25 11.78
C ASP A 244 7.45 -1.31 12.99
N TYR A 245 6.37 -0.55 13.02
CA TYR A 245 6.07 0.36 14.14
C TYR A 245 5.66 -0.37 15.44
N THR A 246 5.44 -1.69 15.42
CA THR A 246 5.23 -2.45 16.67
C THR A 246 6.50 -2.53 17.52
N GLN A 247 7.67 -2.49 16.85
CA GLN A 247 8.96 -2.34 17.52
C GLN A 247 9.07 -0.98 18.20
N ASP A 248 8.71 0.09 17.51
CA ASP A 248 8.79 1.46 18.04
C ASP A 248 7.78 1.70 19.18
N ALA A 249 6.61 1.06 19.10
CA ALA A 249 5.59 1.06 20.16
C ALA A 249 6.02 0.31 21.44
N TYR A 250 7.05 -0.54 21.37
CA TYR A 250 7.56 -1.33 22.48
C TYR A 250 8.90 -0.79 23.04
N GLU A 251 9.80 -0.36 22.17
CA GLU A 251 11.17 0.01 22.53
C GLU A 251 11.34 1.50 22.94
N LEU A 252 10.39 2.37 22.62
CA LEU A 252 10.52 3.83 22.79
C LEU A 252 9.50 4.42 23.76
N ASP A 253 9.96 5.28 24.68
CA ASP A 253 9.09 6.15 25.50
C ASP A 253 8.34 7.20 24.66
N ASP A 254 8.87 7.55 23.49
CA ASP A 254 8.25 8.48 22.56
C ASP A 254 8.57 8.12 21.09
N TRP A 255 7.53 7.88 20.29
CA TRP A 255 7.64 7.45 18.88
C TRP A 255 8.45 8.42 17.99
N THR A 256 8.57 9.70 18.38
CA THR A 256 9.29 10.70 17.59
C THR A 256 10.81 10.53 17.63
N ASP A 257 11.34 9.72 18.56
CA ASP A 257 12.75 9.35 18.64
C ASP A 257 13.13 8.15 17.73
N SER A 258 12.18 7.58 16.97
CA SER A 258 12.43 6.47 16.03
C SER A 258 13.43 6.86 14.92
N ASP A 259 14.30 5.91 14.55
CA ASP A 259 15.28 6.04 13.46
C ASP A 259 14.64 6.38 12.10
N ILE A 260 13.35 6.10 11.91
CA ILE A 260 12.55 6.59 10.77
C ILE A 260 12.71 8.10 10.60
N PHE A 261 12.67 8.85 11.70
CA PHE A 261 12.70 10.31 11.72
C PHE A 261 14.12 10.90 11.79
N ASN A 262 15.14 10.05 11.64
CA ASN A 262 16.52 10.46 11.49
C ASN A 262 16.68 11.41 10.28
N PRO A 263 17.42 12.54 10.38
CA PRO A 263 17.67 13.45 9.26
C PRO A 263 18.28 12.80 8.00
N ALA A 264 19.00 11.69 8.14
CA ALA A 264 19.51 10.92 6.99
C ALA A 264 18.43 10.08 6.28
N TRP A 265 17.33 9.76 6.98
CA TRP A 265 16.23 8.90 6.54
C TRP A 265 15.03 9.75 6.11
N PHE A 266 13.92 9.75 6.87
CA PHE A 266 12.72 10.52 6.53
C PHE A 266 12.63 11.91 7.20
N GLY A 267 13.63 12.30 7.99
CA GLY A 267 13.68 13.60 8.67
C GLY A 267 12.72 13.71 9.86
N MET A 268 12.87 14.78 10.66
CA MET A 268 12.21 14.93 11.97
C MET A 268 10.69 14.73 11.96
N ALA A 269 10.16 14.10 13.02
CA ALA A 269 8.75 13.75 13.15
C ALA A 269 7.81 14.96 13.33
N SER A 270 8.23 15.98 14.08
CA SER A 270 7.40 17.16 14.35
C SER A 270 8.26 18.43 14.51
N PRO A 271 8.57 19.13 13.40
CA PRO A 271 9.25 20.42 13.42
C PRO A 271 8.63 21.43 14.40
N SER A 272 9.51 22.11 15.16
CA SER A 272 9.14 23.16 16.12
C SER A 272 9.04 24.56 15.50
N SER A 273 9.18 24.67 14.19
CA SER A 273 8.93 25.92 13.43
C SER A 273 7.43 26.26 13.43
N LYS A 274 7.08 27.56 13.46
CA LYS A 274 5.68 28.04 13.46
C LYS A 274 4.82 27.41 12.34
N ASP A 275 5.45 27.18 11.20
CA ASP A 275 4.81 26.75 9.97
C ASP A 275 5.01 25.24 9.72
N HIS A 276 5.63 24.54 10.68
CA HIS A 276 5.78 23.08 10.77
C HIS A 276 6.47 22.37 9.59
N VAL A 277 7.27 23.13 8.83
CA VAL A 277 8.10 22.66 7.71
C VAL A 277 9.24 21.76 8.19
N ILE A 278 9.51 20.66 7.49
CA ILE A 278 10.74 19.86 7.70
C ILE A 278 11.95 20.70 7.26
N THR A 279 12.84 21.07 8.19
CA THR A 279 13.94 22.02 7.94
C THR A 279 15.33 21.38 7.81
N GLU A 280 15.48 20.09 8.10
CA GLU A 280 16.76 19.38 8.11
C GLU A 280 16.68 18.03 7.39
N GLY A 281 17.84 17.51 6.99
CA GLY A 281 17.95 16.22 6.33
C GLY A 281 17.59 16.23 4.85
N ARG A 282 17.40 15.02 4.29
CA ARG A 282 17.12 14.77 2.86
C ARG A 282 15.87 15.49 2.34
N TRP A 283 14.87 15.68 3.19
CA TRP A 283 13.55 16.23 2.83
C TRP A 283 13.36 17.70 3.26
N ALA A 284 14.44 18.35 3.69
CA ALA A 284 14.44 19.76 4.10
C ALA A 284 13.87 20.66 2.98
N TYR A 285 12.78 21.37 3.28
CA TYR A 285 12.07 22.24 2.32
C TYR A 285 11.68 21.54 1.01
N MET A 286 11.39 20.24 1.05
CA MET A 286 10.82 19.51 -0.09
C MET A 286 9.48 20.14 -0.49
N SER A 287 9.32 20.49 -1.76
CA SER A 287 8.23 21.35 -2.23
C SER A 287 6.94 20.58 -2.53
N VAL A 288 5.81 21.09 -2.01
CA VAL A 288 4.47 20.68 -2.47
C VAL A 288 4.20 21.35 -3.82
N GLY A 289 3.98 20.55 -4.86
CA GLY A 289 3.67 21.05 -6.20
C GLY A 289 2.30 21.73 -6.28
N LYS A 290 2.15 22.68 -7.20
CA LYS A 290 0.82 23.17 -7.59
C LYS A 290 0.16 22.21 -8.58
N GLN A 291 -1.16 22.09 -8.50
CA GLN A 291 -1.98 21.30 -9.41
C GLN A 291 -1.90 21.90 -10.82
N ALA A 292 -1.72 21.04 -11.82
CA ALA A 292 -1.53 21.43 -13.22
C ALA A 292 -2.85 21.56 -13.99
N ASP A 293 -3.87 20.81 -13.57
CA ASP A 293 -5.22 20.84 -14.15
C ASP A 293 -6.08 21.94 -13.48
N THR A 294 -6.81 22.73 -14.28
CA THR A 294 -7.74 23.75 -13.76
C THR A 294 -8.96 23.15 -13.07
N ASP A 295 -9.27 21.88 -13.34
CA ASP A 295 -10.41 21.16 -12.75
C ASP A 295 -9.95 20.11 -11.72
N GLY A 296 -8.64 19.85 -11.62
CA GLY A 296 -8.06 18.88 -10.68
C GLY A 296 -8.08 19.30 -9.22
N VAL A 297 -8.19 18.32 -8.32
CA VAL A 297 -8.27 18.52 -6.86
C VAL A 297 -7.01 19.20 -6.31
N ARG A 298 -7.22 20.19 -5.42
CA ARG A 298 -6.21 21.11 -4.86
C ARG A 298 -6.80 21.93 -3.70
N ASN A 299 -5.95 22.63 -2.95
CA ASN A 299 -6.37 23.62 -1.95
C ASN A 299 -6.53 25.04 -2.57
N PRO A 300 -7.00 26.06 -1.81
CA PRO A 300 -7.30 27.39 -2.35
C PRO A 300 -6.10 28.12 -2.99
N TYR A 301 -4.87 27.80 -2.58
CA TYR A 301 -3.64 28.37 -3.13
C TYR A 301 -3.15 27.62 -4.39
N GLY A 302 -3.90 26.62 -4.82
CA GLY A 302 -3.57 25.75 -5.95
C GLY A 302 -2.52 24.69 -5.65
N LEU A 303 -2.14 24.49 -4.39
CA LEU A 303 -1.25 23.40 -3.98
C LEU A 303 -1.97 22.06 -4.10
N LEU A 304 -1.23 20.99 -4.41
CA LEU A 304 -1.68 19.60 -4.36
C LEU A 304 -1.87 19.16 -2.89
N ARG A 305 -2.94 19.68 -2.29
CA ARG A 305 -3.43 19.41 -0.93
C ARG A 305 -4.94 19.19 -0.99
N SER A 306 -5.48 18.51 0.02
CA SER A 306 -6.94 18.37 0.19
C SER A 306 -7.64 19.74 0.24
N PRO A 307 -8.82 19.93 -0.37
CA PRO A 307 -9.49 21.24 -0.44
C PRO A 307 -9.75 21.93 0.90
N TRP A 308 -9.91 21.14 1.97
CA TRP A 308 -10.12 21.64 3.34
C TRP A 308 -8.83 22.02 4.09
N ASN A 309 -7.65 21.58 3.61
CA ASN A 309 -6.37 21.98 4.19
C ASN A 309 -5.92 23.31 3.56
N THR A 310 -6.40 24.41 4.12
CA THR A 310 -6.20 25.78 3.60
C THR A 310 -4.77 26.32 3.71
N ASN A 311 -3.79 25.50 4.13
CA ASN A 311 -2.42 25.93 4.37
C ASN A 311 -1.67 26.41 3.10
N PRO A 312 -1.16 27.66 3.06
CA PRO A 312 -0.42 28.20 1.91
C PRO A 312 1.04 27.73 1.81
N THR A 313 1.62 27.13 2.85
CA THR A 313 3.07 26.87 2.94
C THR A 313 3.51 25.84 1.89
N PRO A 314 4.38 26.16 0.91
CA PRO A 314 4.61 25.33 -0.28
C PRO A 314 5.61 24.17 -0.06
N TYR A 315 5.67 23.62 1.15
CA TYR A 315 6.61 22.56 1.56
C TYR A 315 5.88 21.45 2.33
N ILE A 316 6.49 20.26 2.44
CA ILE A 316 5.98 19.17 3.29
C ILE A 316 6.10 19.57 4.77
N LEU A 317 5.02 19.32 5.52
CA LEU A 317 4.85 19.72 6.91
C LEU A 317 4.45 18.52 7.76
N ARG A 318 4.88 18.51 9.03
CA ARG A 318 4.50 17.51 10.02
C ARG A 318 4.26 18.14 11.37
N HIS A 319 3.32 17.61 12.14
CA HIS A 319 3.10 18.05 13.51
C HIS A 319 2.58 16.90 14.35
N ARG A 320 3.06 16.78 15.58
CA ARG A 320 2.58 15.72 16.49
C ARG A 320 1.36 16.10 17.33
N TYR A 321 0.78 17.29 17.16
CA TYR A 321 -0.40 17.70 17.91
C TYR A 321 -1.59 17.86 16.97
N VAL A 322 -2.77 17.56 17.48
CA VAL A 322 -4.06 17.82 16.82
C VAL A 322 -4.85 18.72 17.76
N TYR A 323 -5.07 19.97 17.35
CA TYR A 323 -5.42 21.06 18.26
C TYR A 323 -4.33 21.27 19.34
N ASP A 324 -4.63 20.99 20.61
CA ASP A 324 -3.68 20.99 21.72
C ASP A 324 -3.37 19.55 22.21
N GLU A 325 -4.00 18.52 21.62
CA GLU A 325 -3.85 17.13 22.05
C GLU A 325 -2.57 16.51 21.49
N LYS A 326 -1.75 15.92 22.38
CA LYS A 326 -0.51 15.24 22.00
C LYS A 326 -0.85 13.96 21.22
N ASP A 327 -0.15 13.76 20.11
CA ASP A 327 -0.24 12.58 19.24
C ASP A 327 -1.68 12.31 18.74
N GLY A 328 -2.55 13.34 18.76
CA GLY A 328 -3.97 13.26 18.40
C GLY A 328 -4.86 12.51 19.39
N GLY A 329 -4.30 12.06 20.52
CA GLY A 329 -4.91 11.12 21.47
C GLY A 329 -4.40 9.67 21.28
N TRP A 330 -3.58 9.41 20.26
CA TRP A 330 -3.18 8.08 19.82
C TRP A 330 -1.77 7.67 20.26
N THR A 331 -1.52 6.36 20.18
CA THR A 331 -0.19 5.73 20.26
C THR A 331 0.10 4.96 18.97
N LEU A 332 1.36 4.60 18.73
CA LEU A 332 1.67 3.67 17.64
C LEU A 332 0.98 2.32 17.89
N PRO A 333 0.36 1.69 16.88
CA PRO A 333 -0.26 0.37 17.04
C PRO A 333 0.80 -0.68 17.37
N GLY A 334 0.58 -1.42 18.45
CA GLY A 334 1.52 -2.36 19.03
C GLY A 334 1.12 -3.82 18.86
N CYS A 335 1.95 -4.71 19.39
CA CYS A 335 1.77 -6.16 19.28
C CYS A 335 0.42 -6.68 19.81
N THR A 336 -0.15 -6.04 20.83
CA THR A 336 -1.47 -6.38 21.37
C THR A 336 -2.59 -6.13 20.37
N ASP A 337 -2.48 -5.07 19.56
CA ASP A 337 -3.52 -4.61 18.65
C ASP A 337 -3.53 -5.50 17.40
N PHE A 338 -2.35 -5.71 16.80
CA PHE A 338 -2.15 -6.73 15.76
C PHE A 338 -2.53 -8.15 16.24
N SER A 339 -2.28 -8.51 17.50
CA SER A 339 -2.72 -9.80 18.05
C SER A 339 -4.24 -9.88 18.26
N SER A 340 -4.92 -8.77 18.49
CA SER A 340 -6.37 -8.71 18.72
C SER A 340 -7.10 -8.81 17.38
N ALA A 341 -6.69 -8.00 16.41
CA ALA A 341 -7.15 -8.07 15.03
C ALA A 341 -6.88 -9.43 14.38
N TRP A 342 -5.87 -10.18 14.85
CA TRP A 342 -5.60 -11.53 14.33
C TRP A 342 -6.77 -12.51 14.50
N SER A 343 -7.62 -12.27 15.51
CA SER A 343 -8.71 -13.16 15.89
C SER A 343 -9.91 -13.14 14.94
N TYR A 344 -10.04 -12.12 14.09
CA TYR A 344 -11.13 -12.00 13.11
C TYR A 344 -11.00 -13.01 11.96
N ASN A 345 -12.13 -13.23 11.25
CA ASN A 345 -12.27 -14.34 10.30
C ASN A 345 -12.93 -13.94 8.98
N SER A 346 -13.37 -12.69 8.81
CA SER A 346 -13.84 -12.13 7.54
C SER A 346 -12.84 -11.12 6.98
N LEU A 347 -12.85 -10.96 5.65
CA LEU A 347 -12.11 -9.90 4.98
C LEU A 347 -12.64 -8.50 5.36
N GLY A 348 -13.90 -8.38 5.76
CA GLY A 348 -14.50 -7.10 6.13
C GLY A 348 -13.98 -6.56 7.46
N GLU A 349 -13.89 -7.40 8.49
CA GLU A 349 -13.22 -7.06 9.76
C GLU A 349 -11.74 -6.71 9.51
N TYR A 350 -11.06 -7.49 8.66
CA TYR A 350 -9.65 -7.24 8.32
C TYR A 350 -9.42 -5.94 7.56
N PHE A 351 -10.31 -5.54 6.65
CA PHE A 351 -10.21 -4.27 5.95
C PHE A 351 -10.52 -3.08 6.88
N ASP A 352 -11.39 -3.26 7.88
CA ASP A 352 -11.75 -2.22 8.83
C ASP A 352 -10.62 -1.96 9.85
N GLU A 353 -10.10 -3.01 10.49
CA GLU A 353 -8.94 -2.94 11.40
C GLU A 353 -7.67 -2.41 10.69
N LEU A 354 -7.46 -2.77 9.41
CA LEU A 354 -6.36 -2.24 8.60
C LEU A 354 -6.62 -0.83 8.04
N ASN A 355 -7.82 -0.27 8.21
CA ASN A 355 -8.15 1.12 7.83
C ASN A 355 -8.11 2.04 9.06
N GLY A 356 -8.71 1.61 10.17
CA GLY A 356 -8.60 2.24 11.48
C GLY A 356 -7.32 1.81 12.21
N GLU A 357 -7.51 1.11 13.32
CA GLU A 357 -6.55 1.02 14.44
C GLU A 357 -5.15 0.57 14.07
N LEU A 358 -4.96 -0.32 13.08
CA LEU A 358 -3.63 -0.84 12.74
C LEU A 358 -2.77 0.10 11.87
N HIS A 359 -3.32 1.16 11.25
CA HIS A 359 -2.54 2.09 10.43
C HIS A 359 -2.96 3.57 10.53
N GLY A 360 -4.27 3.85 10.67
CA GLY A 360 -4.84 5.19 10.70
C GLY A 360 -4.19 6.12 11.75
N PRO A 361 -3.96 5.65 13.00
CA PRO A 361 -3.24 6.43 14.02
C PRO A 361 -1.90 7.01 13.54
N VAL A 362 -1.13 6.26 12.75
CA VAL A 362 0.20 6.68 12.27
C VAL A 362 0.10 7.88 11.31
N HIS A 363 -0.97 7.97 10.52
CA HIS A 363 -1.25 9.15 9.68
C HIS A 363 -1.55 10.39 10.52
N ILE A 364 -2.37 10.25 11.56
CA ILE A 364 -2.78 11.33 12.46
C ILE A 364 -1.57 11.87 13.22
N MET A 365 -0.77 10.97 13.80
CA MET A 365 0.38 11.29 14.64
C MET A 365 1.50 12.01 13.88
N ILE A 366 1.75 11.66 12.62
CA ILE A 366 2.80 12.31 11.79
C ILE A 366 2.30 13.63 11.18
N GLY A 367 1.05 13.67 10.70
CA GLY A 367 0.52 14.86 10.02
C GLY A 367 0.16 15.99 10.96
N GLY A 368 -0.68 15.70 11.97
CA GLY A 368 -1.18 16.67 12.95
C GLY A 368 -2.00 17.83 12.36
N GLN A 369 -2.52 18.67 13.26
CA GLN A 369 -3.40 19.79 12.93
C GLN A 369 -3.16 20.99 13.85
N TRP A 370 -2.90 22.15 13.27
CA TRP A 370 -2.62 23.41 13.95
C TRP A 370 -3.37 24.57 13.29
N TRP A 371 -3.12 25.80 13.78
CA TRP A 371 -3.83 27.01 13.35
C TRP A 371 -5.37 26.96 13.55
N VAL A 372 -5.82 26.04 14.39
CA VAL A 372 -7.17 25.96 14.96
C VAL A 372 -7.45 27.09 15.96
N ASN A 373 -8.67 27.17 16.48
CA ASN A 373 -9.07 28.23 17.42
C ASN A 373 -8.40 28.09 18.81
N ARG A 374 -7.31 28.84 19.01
CA ARG A 374 -6.44 28.86 20.20
C ARG A 374 -7.08 29.32 21.52
N THR A 375 -8.40 29.55 21.57
CA THR A 375 -9.11 29.84 22.83
C THR A 375 -9.77 28.62 23.45
N MET A 376 -9.64 27.44 22.82
CA MET A 376 -10.33 26.20 23.18
C MET A 376 -9.29 25.09 23.34
N ASN A 377 -9.13 24.59 24.57
CA ASN A 377 -8.19 23.51 24.87
C ASN A 377 -8.84 22.14 24.63
N PHE A 378 -8.39 21.42 23.59
CA PHE A 378 -8.89 20.08 23.24
C PHE A 378 -8.00 18.94 23.76
N SER A 379 -7.23 19.16 24.83
CA SER A 379 -6.51 18.09 25.53
C SER A 379 -7.49 17.03 26.08
N ALA A 380 -7.16 15.74 25.96
CA ALA A 380 -7.96 14.59 26.37
C ALA A 380 -9.35 14.50 25.71
N THR A 381 -9.48 14.86 24.42
CA THR A 381 -10.76 14.81 23.67
C THR A 381 -10.69 14.07 22.33
N ASN A 382 -9.75 13.13 22.15
CA ASN A 382 -9.47 12.43 20.88
C ASN A 382 -9.40 13.41 19.68
N GLY A 383 -8.42 14.32 19.71
CA GLY A 383 -8.30 15.39 18.73
C GLY A 383 -8.32 14.91 17.27
N GLY A 384 -7.79 13.71 16.98
CA GLY A 384 -7.74 13.10 15.65
C GLY A 384 -9.10 13.04 14.92
N ASP A 385 -10.21 12.94 15.65
CA ASP A 385 -11.54 12.89 15.04
C ASP A 385 -11.97 14.22 14.37
N PHE A 386 -11.47 15.37 14.84
CA PHE A 386 -12.00 16.68 14.43
C PHE A 386 -11.73 17.02 12.96
N LEU A 387 -10.57 16.67 12.40
CA LEU A 387 -10.28 16.92 10.98
C LEU A 387 -11.13 16.05 10.07
N LEU A 388 -11.35 14.79 10.47
CA LEU A 388 -12.15 13.83 9.70
C LEU A 388 -13.65 14.16 9.80
N ALA A 389 -14.14 14.56 10.97
CA ALA A 389 -15.47 15.16 11.13
C ALA A 389 -15.65 16.44 10.29
N SER A 390 -14.57 17.23 10.11
CA SER A 390 -14.57 18.40 9.21
C SER A 390 -14.63 18.01 7.73
N LYS A 391 -13.87 16.98 7.30
CA LYS A 391 -13.95 16.33 5.97
C LYS A 391 -15.38 15.85 5.68
N PHE A 392 -16.02 15.21 6.64
CA PHE A 392 -17.41 14.74 6.58
C PHE A 392 -18.42 15.90 6.42
N LEU A 393 -18.31 16.97 7.22
CA LEU A 393 -19.16 18.16 7.06
C LEU A 393 -18.91 18.92 5.74
N TRP A 394 -17.69 18.85 5.18
CA TRP A 394 -17.35 19.47 3.90
C TRP A 394 -18.00 18.73 2.73
N ARG A 395 -18.00 17.38 2.71
CA ARG A 395 -18.73 16.57 1.72
C ARG A 395 -20.25 16.75 1.81
N GLN A 396 -20.79 16.87 3.02
CA GLN A 396 -22.19 17.25 3.24
C GLN A 396 -22.50 18.72 2.89
N GLY A 397 -21.46 19.53 2.67
CA GLY A 397 -21.57 20.91 2.24
C GLY A 397 -21.81 21.95 3.34
N TYR A 398 -21.82 21.56 4.62
CA TYR A 398 -21.95 22.51 5.72
C TYR A 398 -20.66 23.27 6.00
N VAL A 399 -19.50 22.61 5.84
CA VAL A 399 -18.19 23.31 5.79
C VAL A 399 -17.94 23.77 4.36
N ARG A 400 -17.58 25.05 4.21
CA ARG A 400 -17.30 25.76 2.97
C ARG A 400 -15.89 26.35 3.05
N CYS A 401 -15.05 25.98 2.08
CA CYS A 401 -13.68 26.49 1.94
C CYS A 401 -13.58 27.32 0.66
N PRO A 402 -12.74 28.38 0.60
CA PRO A 402 -12.58 29.19 -0.61
C PRO A 402 -12.05 28.37 -1.80
N GLU A 403 -12.52 28.66 -3.02
CA GLU A 403 -12.02 27.96 -4.23
C GLU A 403 -10.70 28.53 -4.76
N LEU A 404 -10.36 29.78 -4.39
CA LEU A 404 -9.12 30.45 -4.77
C LEU A 404 -8.73 31.50 -3.72
N CYS A 405 -7.45 31.50 -3.36
CA CYS A 405 -6.79 32.57 -2.59
C CYS A 405 -5.50 33.00 -3.29
N SER A 406 -5.16 34.28 -3.17
CA SER A 406 -3.87 34.83 -3.58
C SER A 406 -2.87 34.79 -2.43
N ASP A 407 -1.57 34.80 -2.73
CA ASP A 407 -0.49 34.77 -1.74
C ASP A 407 -0.48 36.01 -0.78
N ASP A 408 -1.29 37.04 -1.07
CA ASP A 408 -1.54 38.23 -0.23
C ASP A 408 -2.95 38.26 0.41
N THR A 409 -3.75 37.20 0.26
CA THR A 409 -5.03 37.05 0.96
C THR A 409 -4.76 36.83 2.46
N PRO A 410 -5.31 37.66 3.37
CA PRO A 410 -5.16 37.45 4.81
C PRO A 410 -5.69 36.09 5.26
N ASP A 411 -4.99 35.43 6.18
CA ASP A 411 -5.30 34.08 6.68
C ASP A 411 -6.78 33.95 7.12
N ASP A 412 -7.31 34.96 7.82
CA ASP A 412 -8.71 35.01 8.32
C ASP A 412 -9.76 35.10 7.20
N ARG A 413 -9.34 35.33 5.96
CA ARG A 413 -10.19 35.32 4.75
C ARG A 413 -9.85 34.20 3.78
N CYS A 414 -8.87 33.35 4.10
CA CYS A 414 -8.59 32.11 3.40
C CYS A 414 -8.74 30.88 4.32
N THR A 415 -9.77 30.85 5.15
CA THR A 415 -10.09 29.72 6.03
C THR A 415 -11.42 29.08 5.64
N CYS A 416 -11.60 27.80 5.98
CA CYS A 416 -12.92 27.18 5.91
C CYS A 416 -13.85 27.77 6.97
N SER A 417 -15.16 27.71 6.72
CA SER A 417 -16.20 28.18 7.65
C SER A 417 -17.49 27.37 7.48
N CYS A 418 -18.42 27.46 8.42
CA CYS A 418 -19.82 27.06 8.19
C CYS A 418 -20.69 28.31 8.07
N PRO A 419 -21.13 28.71 6.85
CA PRO A 419 -21.89 29.94 6.67
C PRO A 419 -23.23 29.93 7.42
N ASP A 420 -23.57 31.06 8.05
CA ASP A 420 -24.87 31.33 8.68
C ASP A 420 -26.05 30.95 7.77
N GLU A 421 -25.89 31.09 6.46
CA GLU A 421 -26.91 30.80 5.45
C GLU A 421 -27.31 29.32 5.40
N LEU A 422 -26.42 28.42 5.83
CA LEU A 422 -26.63 26.98 5.97
C LEU A 422 -26.99 26.59 7.40
N THR A 423 -26.37 27.22 8.41
CA THR A 423 -26.47 26.81 9.83
C THR A 423 -27.66 27.43 10.59
N ARG A 424 -28.19 28.58 10.16
CA ARG A 424 -29.27 29.30 10.88
C ARG A 424 -30.62 28.57 10.98
N TYR A 425 -30.79 27.43 10.32
CA TYR A 425 -32.03 26.64 10.37
C TYR A 425 -32.06 25.64 11.54
N PHE A 426 -30.90 25.28 12.08
CA PHE A 426 -30.77 24.49 13.31
C PHE A 426 -31.04 25.39 14.52
N ARG A 427 -31.75 24.89 15.54
CA ARG A 427 -32.14 25.74 16.70
C ARG A 427 -31.02 25.87 17.72
N THR A 428 -30.13 24.89 17.74
CA THR A 428 -28.98 24.80 18.63
C THR A 428 -27.83 24.12 17.88
N SER A 429 -26.61 24.26 18.39
CA SER A 429 -25.44 23.51 17.88
C SER A 429 -25.61 22.00 18.10
N ARG A 430 -26.39 21.57 19.10
CA ARG A 430 -26.79 20.17 19.30
C ARG A 430 -27.69 19.67 18.15
N ASP A 431 -28.68 20.45 17.73
CA ASP A 431 -29.58 20.13 16.60
C ASP A 431 -28.80 19.93 15.28
N PHE A 432 -27.68 20.64 15.10
CA PHE A 432 -26.81 20.56 13.94
C PHE A 432 -25.95 19.28 13.94
N LEU A 433 -25.26 18.99 15.05
CA LEU A 433 -24.45 17.77 15.20
C LEU A 433 -25.30 16.49 15.08
N ASP A 434 -26.53 16.51 15.61
CA ASP A 434 -27.52 15.43 15.46
C ASP A 434 -27.93 15.23 13.98
N GLN A 435 -28.41 16.27 13.30
CA GLN A 435 -28.93 16.16 11.93
C GLN A 435 -27.87 15.95 10.85
N THR A 436 -26.62 16.38 11.09
CA THR A 436 -25.48 16.05 10.22
C THR A 436 -24.99 14.61 10.41
N GLY A 437 -25.41 13.93 11.48
CA GLY A 437 -25.03 12.55 11.80
C GLY A 437 -23.74 12.44 12.63
N LEU A 438 -23.12 13.56 13.03
CA LEU A 438 -21.88 13.56 13.81
C LEU A 438 -22.01 12.87 15.18
N PHE A 439 -23.20 12.81 15.76
CA PHE A 439 -23.45 12.05 17.00
C PHE A 439 -23.35 10.53 16.85
N ASN A 440 -23.33 10.00 15.63
CA ASN A 440 -23.06 8.58 15.40
C ASN A 440 -21.56 8.32 15.21
N LEU A 441 -20.75 9.35 14.95
CA LEU A 441 -19.32 9.18 14.66
C LEU A 441 -18.45 9.22 15.92
N SER A 442 -17.25 8.64 15.79
CA SER A 442 -16.19 8.58 16.80
C SER A 442 -16.67 7.91 18.10
N ASP A 443 -17.33 6.76 17.99
CA ASP A 443 -18.04 6.07 19.08
C ASP A 443 -19.01 6.97 19.89
N GLY A 444 -19.53 8.03 19.26
CA GLY A 444 -20.40 9.01 19.89
C GLY A 444 -19.64 10.07 20.71
N LEU A 445 -18.33 10.26 20.52
CA LEU A 445 -17.50 11.33 21.11
C LEU A 445 -18.22 12.68 21.09
N PHE A 446 -18.78 13.05 19.94
CA PHE A 446 -19.49 14.33 19.74
C PHE A 446 -20.84 14.41 20.46
N SER A 447 -21.43 13.27 20.88
CA SER A 447 -22.76 13.22 21.50
C SER A 447 -22.76 13.52 23.01
N ASP A 448 -21.66 13.20 23.71
CA ASP A 448 -21.44 13.53 25.11
C ASP A 448 -20.62 14.82 25.24
N TRP A 449 -21.27 15.88 25.72
CA TRP A 449 -20.67 17.18 25.95
C TRP A 449 -19.55 17.17 27.00
N SER A 450 -19.53 16.17 27.91
CA SER A 450 -18.58 16.11 29.02
C SER A 450 -17.15 15.76 28.57
N ASN A 451 -17.01 15.11 27.41
CA ASN A 451 -15.73 14.91 26.72
C ASN A 451 -15.02 16.26 26.47
N PHE A 452 -15.78 17.32 26.19
CA PHE A 452 -15.24 18.65 25.87
C PHE A 452 -15.10 19.57 27.08
N ALA A 453 -15.29 19.08 28.31
CA ALA A 453 -15.17 19.90 29.53
C ALA A 453 -13.77 20.55 29.71
N THR A 454 -12.73 19.98 29.10
CA THR A 454 -11.36 20.53 29.06
C THR A 454 -11.24 21.82 28.24
N THR A 455 -12.19 22.09 27.34
CA THR A 455 -12.23 23.32 26.51
C THR A 455 -12.59 24.58 27.30
N GLY A 456 -13.09 24.43 28.53
CA GLY A 456 -13.54 25.53 29.39
C GLY A 456 -15.03 25.87 29.28
N CYS A 457 -15.78 25.17 28.43
CA CYS A 457 -17.24 25.27 28.38
C CYS A 457 -17.90 24.84 29.71
N MET A 458 -19.01 25.47 30.09
CA MET A 458 -19.66 25.28 31.40
C MET A 458 -21.05 24.63 31.34
N THR A 459 -21.63 24.46 30.14
CA THR A 459 -22.95 23.86 29.95
C THR A 459 -22.98 23.04 28.65
N PRO A 460 -23.91 22.07 28.48
CA PRO A 460 -23.96 21.26 27.27
C PRO A 460 -24.06 22.08 25.98
N ASP A 461 -24.94 23.09 25.94
CA ASP A 461 -25.14 23.94 24.75
C ASP A 461 -23.89 24.74 24.38
N ASP A 462 -23.17 25.24 25.38
CA ASP A 462 -21.89 25.98 25.28
C ASP A 462 -20.74 25.07 24.79
N CYS A 463 -20.74 23.80 25.21
CA CYS A 463 -19.82 22.78 24.70
C CYS A 463 -20.12 22.38 23.24
N PHE A 464 -21.39 22.16 22.87
CA PHE A 464 -21.75 21.87 21.47
C PHE A 464 -21.47 23.06 20.54
N ASP A 465 -21.68 24.30 21.00
CA ASP A 465 -21.29 25.51 20.27
C ASP A 465 -19.77 25.64 20.11
N THR A 466 -19.00 25.24 21.13
CA THR A 466 -17.53 25.13 21.08
C THR A 466 -17.06 24.10 20.06
N VAL A 467 -17.66 22.90 20.05
CA VAL A 467 -17.38 21.83 19.06
C VAL A 467 -17.69 22.29 17.63
N VAL A 468 -18.87 22.89 17.39
CA VAL A 468 -19.23 23.37 16.06
C VAL A 468 -18.27 24.45 15.58
N LYS A 469 -17.87 25.40 16.43
CA LYS A 469 -16.85 26.41 16.06
C LYS A 469 -15.50 25.82 15.70
N ALA A 470 -15.09 24.73 16.34
CA ALA A 470 -13.87 24.00 16.02
C ALA A 470 -13.97 23.30 14.65
N LEU A 471 -14.99 22.46 14.45
CA LEU A 471 -15.24 21.76 13.17
C LEU A 471 -15.43 22.72 11.98
N CYS A 472 -15.99 23.91 12.23
CA CYS A 472 -16.14 24.94 11.21
C CYS A 472 -14.83 25.72 10.92
N HIS A 473 -13.81 25.64 11.77
CA HIS A 473 -12.49 26.26 11.56
C HIS A 473 -11.39 25.20 11.48
N VAL A 474 -11.41 24.44 10.37
CA VAL A 474 -10.55 23.28 10.08
C VAL A 474 -9.05 23.54 10.25
N GLY A 475 -8.59 24.79 10.11
CA GLY A 475 -7.19 25.15 10.32
C GLY A 475 -6.27 24.56 9.24
N HIS A 476 -5.08 24.14 9.65
CA HIS A 476 -4.02 23.59 8.81
C HIS A 476 -3.60 22.21 9.30
N ALA A 477 -3.19 21.33 8.39
CA ALA A 477 -2.69 19.99 8.71
C ALA A 477 -1.42 19.64 7.92
N GLY A 478 -0.62 18.70 8.44
CA GLY A 478 0.49 18.09 7.70
C GLY A 478 -0.01 17.08 6.68
N GLU A 479 0.79 16.77 5.67
CA GLU A 479 0.37 15.96 4.54
C GLU A 479 -0.23 14.60 4.94
N MET A 480 0.45 13.85 5.84
CA MET A 480 0.04 12.51 6.28
C MET A 480 -1.39 12.41 6.81
N PHE A 481 -1.90 13.44 7.50
CA PHE A 481 -3.24 13.44 8.10
C PHE A 481 -4.33 13.90 7.12
N THR A 482 -4.05 13.85 5.81
CA THR A 482 -4.98 14.29 4.76
C THR A 482 -4.85 13.43 3.52
N SER A 483 -5.78 13.57 2.57
CA SER A 483 -5.74 12.93 1.24
C SER A 483 -4.54 13.33 0.36
N ALA A 484 -3.60 14.15 0.87
CA ALA A 484 -2.31 14.45 0.27
C ALA A 484 -1.15 13.64 0.89
N ALA A 485 -1.43 12.68 1.78
CA ALA A 485 -0.48 11.88 2.54
C ALA A 485 0.73 11.33 1.76
N PRO A 486 0.63 10.89 0.48
CA PRO A 486 1.79 10.39 -0.25
C PRO A 486 2.91 11.42 -0.42
N TYR A 487 2.64 12.74 -0.30
CA TYR A 487 3.72 13.73 -0.27
C TYR A 487 4.71 13.51 0.87
N ASP A 488 4.31 12.92 1.98
CA ASP A 488 5.26 12.55 3.02
C ASP A 488 5.94 11.23 2.64
N PRO A 489 7.29 11.16 2.56
CA PRO A 489 7.97 9.93 2.20
C PRO A 489 7.79 8.78 3.22
N THR A 490 7.29 9.01 4.45
CA THR A 490 6.91 7.91 5.37
C THR A 490 5.63 7.18 4.95
N PHE A 491 4.86 7.68 4.00
CA PHE A 491 3.65 7.02 3.48
C PHE A 491 3.93 5.64 2.90
N TRP A 492 5.04 5.45 2.19
CA TRP A 492 5.34 4.20 1.49
C TRP A 492 5.62 3.00 2.43
N PRO A 493 6.46 3.10 3.47
CA PRO A 493 6.78 1.94 4.32
C PRO A 493 5.66 1.46 5.26
N ILE A 494 4.67 2.30 5.62
CA ILE A 494 3.58 1.87 6.51
C ILE A 494 2.62 0.89 5.83
N HIS A 495 2.24 1.15 4.58
CA HIS A 495 1.40 0.24 3.78
C HIS A 495 2.09 -1.11 3.53
N GLY A 496 3.44 -1.11 3.51
CA GLY A 496 4.25 -2.31 3.47
C GLY A 496 4.02 -3.26 4.65
N LEU A 497 3.71 -2.74 5.86
CA LEU A 497 3.42 -3.57 7.03
C LEU A 497 1.99 -4.15 6.99
N ALA A 498 1.01 -3.35 6.58
CA ALA A 498 -0.37 -3.77 6.40
C ALA A 498 -0.52 -4.91 5.35
N ASP A 499 0.19 -4.80 4.22
CA ASP A 499 0.28 -5.86 3.20
C ASP A 499 0.99 -7.12 3.73
N ARG A 500 2.10 -6.99 4.46
CA ARG A 500 2.81 -8.11 5.11
C ARG A 500 1.89 -8.91 6.03
N TYR A 501 1.15 -8.22 6.90
CA TYR A 501 0.24 -8.81 7.89
C TYR A 501 -0.96 -9.50 7.22
N LEU A 502 -1.62 -8.83 6.26
CA LEU A 502 -2.71 -9.42 5.48
C LEU A 502 -2.22 -10.63 4.65
N SER A 503 -1.00 -10.56 4.09
CA SER A 503 -0.39 -11.65 3.35
C SER A 503 -0.17 -12.89 4.24
N LEU A 504 0.38 -12.75 5.45
CA LEU A 504 0.54 -13.88 6.37
C LEU A 504 -0.80 -14.54 6.72
N LYS A 505 -1.85 -13.75 7.04
CA LYS A 505 -3.19 -14.27 7.33
C LYS A 505 -3.74 -15.10 6.16
N ARG A 506 -3.45 -14.70 4.92
CA ARG A 506 -3.89 -15.40 3.69
C ARG A 506 -3.07 -16.65 3.39
N ILE A 507 -1.78 -16.67 3.73
CA ILE A 507 -0.92 -17.86 3.66
C ILE A 507 -1.44 -18.92 4.66
N GLN A 508 -1.54 -18.56 5.94
CA GLN A 508 -1.98 -19.49 6.98
C GLN A 508 -3.44 -19.94 6.82
N ALA A 509 -4.31 -19.12 6.22
CA ALA A 509 -5.68 -19.52 5.85
C ALA A 509 -5.72 -20.49 4.65
N HIS A 510 -4.72 -20.48 3.76
CA HIS A 510 -4.55 -21.48 2.70
C HIS A 510 -4.02 -22.81 3.26
N GLU A 511 -3.12 -22.73 4.24
CA GLU A 511 -2.52 -23.88 4.92
C GLU A 511 -3.43 -24.51 6.00
N ASN A 512 -4.56 -23.86 6.31
CA ASN A 512 -5.59 -24.26 7.30
C ASN A 512 -5.14 -24.11 8.76
N GLU A 513 -4.12 -23.29 9.01
CA GLU A 513 -3.63 -22.90 10.33
C GLU A 513 -4.53 -21.82 10.99
N THR A 514 -5.19 -21.00 10.17
CA THR A 514 -6.18 -20.00 10.60
C THR A 514 -7.35 -19.93 9.61
N ILE A 515 -8.33 -19.06 9.85
CA ILE A 515 -9.50 -18.86 8.98
C ILE A 515 -9.53 -17.41 8.51
N LEU A 516 -9.71 -17.21 7.20
CA LEU A 516 -10.05 -15.92 6.62
C LEU A 516 -10.99 -16.11 5.41
N SER A 517 -12.25 -15.73 5.57
CA SER A 517 -13.22 -15.71 4.48
C SER A 517 -12.79 -14.70 3.42
N GLN A 518 -12.38 -15.19 2.24
CA GLN A 518 -12.00 -14.39 1.07
C GLN A 518 -13.22 -13.76 0.34
N MET A 519 -14.39 -13.66 0.99
CA MET A 519 -15.56 -12.97 0.45
C MET A 519 -15.33 -11.45 0.49
N TRP A 520 -15.62 -10.74 -0.61
CA TRP A 520 -15.54 -9.28 -0.62
C TRP A 520 -16.65 -8.67 0.25
N SER A 521 -16.24 -7.94 1.28
CA SER A 521 -17.10 -7.23 2.23
C SER A 521 -16.27 -6.19 2.99
N TYR A 522 -16.94 -5.24 3.64
CA TYR A 522 -16.39 -4.41 4.71
C TYR A 522 -17.19 -4.65 5.99
N SER A 523 -16.58 -4.42 7.15
CA SER A 523 -17.28 -4.33 8.42
C SER A 523 -17.44 -2.85 8.75
N HIS A 524 -18.53 -2.22 8.35
CA HIS A 524 -18.81 -0.86 8.82
C HIS A 524 -19.07 -0.92 10.32
N ASP A 525 -18.19 -0.34 11.14
CA ASP A 525 -18.52 0.01 12.52
C ASP A 525 -19.72 1.00 12.54
N GLY A 526 -19.83 1.82 11.48
CA GLY A 526 -20.81 2.90 11.32
C GLY A 526 -20.45 4.16 12.12
N ASN A 527 -19.27 4.16 12.75
CA ASN A 527 -18.83 5.12 13.74
C ASN A 527 -17.54 5.83 13.30
N SER A 528 -16.66 5.23 12.49
CA SER A 528 -15.42 5.89 12.10
C SER A 528 -15.66 7.12 11.21
N PRO A 529 -15.05 8.29 11.52
CA PRO A 529 -14.97 9.41 10.58
C PRO A 529 -14.23 9.11 9.26
N SER A 530 -13.55 7.97 9.15
CA SER A 530 -12.98 7.42 7.91
C SER A 530 -13.76 6.24 7.32
N ASP A 531 -14.91 5.83 7.89
CA ASP A 531 -15.97 5.07 7.21
C ASP A 531 -17.35 5.66 7.56
N THR A 532 -17.69 6.76 6.89
CA THR A 532 -18.93 7.48 7.18
C THR A 532 -20.16 6.91 6.46
N ARG A 533 -19.95 5.88 5.61
CA ARG A 533 -20.96 5.22 4.75
C ARG A 533 -22.00 6.15 4.13
N ARG A 534 -21.56 7.34 3.69
CA ARG A 534 -22.42 8.42 3.18
C ARG A 534 -21.87 8.97 1.87
N VAL A 535 -22.69 8.90 0.85
CA VAL A 535 -22.44 9.49 -0.48
C VAL A 535 -23.28 10.76 -0.61
N CYS A 536 -22.71 11.83 -1.15
CA CYS A 536 -23.38 13.12 -1.32
C CYS A 536 -23.46 13.53 -2.79
N ASP A 537 -24.64 13.40 -3.41
CA ASP A 537 -24.85 13.74 -4.82
C ASP A 537 -24.91 15.26 -5.03
N TRP A 538 -23.80 15.81 -5.55
CA TRP A 538 -23.66 17.23 -5.93
C TRP A 538 -24.22 17.57 -7.32
N SER A 539 -24.63 16.60 -8.14
CA SER A 539 -24.98 16.83 -9.56
C SER A 539 -26.18 17.76 -9.79
N LYS A 540 -26.99 17.98 -8.75
CA LYS A 540 -28.17 18.87 -8.76
C LYS A 540 -27.90 20.26 -8.18
N VAL A 541 -26.73 20.48 -7.58
CA VAL A 541 -26.37 21.75 -6.90
C VAL A 541 -25.91 22.77 -7.95
N GLY A 542 -26.78 23.72 -8.27
CA GLY A 542 -26.53 24.77 -9.27
C GLY A 542 -26.13 26.13 -8.69
N ASP A 543 -26.05 26.25 -7.36
CA ASP A 543 -25.82 27.47 -6.62
C ASP A 543 -24.76 27.30 -5.52
N THR A 544 -24.02 28.37 -5.22
CA THR A 544 -22.81 28.32 -4.36
C THR A 544 -23.08 27.95 -2.90
N MET A 545 -24.34 27.97 -2.47
CA MET A 545 -24.79 27.59 -1.12
C MET A 545 -25.90 26.53 -1.14
N GLY A 546 -26.06 25.80 -2.24
CA GLY A 546 -26.89 24.59 -2.25
C GLY A 546 -26.24 23.48 -1.41
N LEU A 547 -27.06 22.55 -0.93
CA LEU A 547 -26.63 21.32 -0.26
C LEU A 547 -26.88 20.12 -1.19
N PRO A 548 -25.98 19.11 -1.21
CA PRO A 548 -26.14 17.89 -2.01
C PRO A 548 -27.23 16.96 -1.45
N ASP A 549 -27.71 16.04 -2.29
CA ASP A 549 -28.56 14.94 -1.84
C ASP A 549 -27.69 13.85 -1.20
N CYS A 550 -27.43 13.94 0.11
CA CYS A 550 -26.68 12.91 0.85
C CYS A 550 -27.55 11.71 1.28
N TYR A 551 -27.04 10.50 1.09
CA TYR A 551 -27.71 9.25 1.47
C TYR A 551 -26.73 8.20 2.00
N VAL A 552 -27.25 7.19 2.69
CA VAL A 552 -26.47 6.04 3.17
C VAL A 552 -26.18 5.09 2.01
N GLY A 553 -24.92 4.71 1.86
CA GLY A 553 -24.44 3.81 0.82
C GLY A 553 -22.98 4.05 0.52
N ASP A 554 -22.51 3.39 -0.52
CA ASP A 554 -21.11 3.14 -0.78
C ASP A 554 -20.82 3.48 -2.26
N CYS A 555 -19.80 4.32 -2.52
CA CYS A 555 -19.59 4.94 -3.84
C CYS A 555 -18.71 4.07 -4.78
N ALA A 556 -18.26 4.63 -5.91
CA ALA A 556 -17.30 3.94 -6.76
C ALA A 556 -15.94 3.83 -6.06
N GLY A 557 -15.23 2.72 -6.24
CA GLY A 557 -13.92 2.46 -5.63
C GLY A 557 -13.96 1.37 -4.57
N HIS A 558 -15.13 1.06 -4.00
CA HIS A 558 -15.24 0.08 -2.90
C HIS A 558 -15.77 -1.27 -3.30
N ARG A 559 -16.51 -1.34 -4.41
CA ARG A 559 -17.20 -2.56 -4.81
C ARG A 559 -16.21 -3.49 -5.49
N ALA A 560 -16.43 -4.80 -5.33
CA ALA A 560 -15.62 -5.86 -5.91
C ALA A 560 -15.32 -5.69 -7.43
N GLN A 561 -16.25 -5.07 -8.17
CA GLN A 561 -16.16 -4.88 -9.62
C GLN A 561 -15.82 -3.43 -10.05
N ASP A 562 -15.57 -2.52 -9.11
CA ASP A 562 -15.06 -1.19 -9.45
C ASP A 562 -13.58 -1.31 -9.86
N LEU A 563 -13.17 -0.53 -10.87
CA LEU A 563 -11.82 -0.57 -11.45
C LEU A 563 -10.83 0.25 -10.63
N LEU A 564 -9.65 -0.31 -10.38
CA LEU A 564 -8.50 0.46 -9.90
C LEU A 564 -7.97 1.36 -11.02
N PRO A 565 -7.48 2.58 -10.71
CA PRO A 565 -6.82 3.42 -11.71
C PRO A 565 -5.40 2.95 -12.03
N MET A 566 -4.73 2.27 -11.09
CA MET A 566 -3.42 1.63 -11.28
C MET A 566 -3.52 0.30 -12.04
N GLY A 567 -2.51 -0.02 -12.86
CA GLY A 567 -2.46 -1.27 -13.63
C GLY A 567 -1.20 -1.41 -14.50
N ASN A 568 -1.25 -2.33 -15.48
CA ASN A 568 -0.12 -2.67 -16.36
C ASN A 568 1.17 -3.11 -15.61
N PHE A 569 1.07 -3.64 -14.39
CA PHE A 569 2.20 -4.10 -13.57
C PHE A 569 3.07 -5.17 -14.24
N LEU A 570 2.49 -5.98 -15.14
CA LEU A 570 3.14 -7.05 -15.90
C LEU A 570 3.57 -6.63 -17.32
N ASP A 571 3.33 -5.37 -17.69
CA ASP A 571 3.51 -4.83 -19.05
C ASP A 571 2.73 -5.58 -20.15
N ARG A 572 1.51 -6.03 -19.83
CA ARG A 572 0.59 -6.72 -20.76
C ARG A 572 -0.65 -5.88 -21.11
N ASN A 573 -0.67 -4.60 -20.73
CA ASN A 573 -1.80 -3.68 -20.84
C ASN A 573 -3.05 -4.19 -20.07
N GLU A 574 -2.83 -4.82 -18.93
CA GLU A 574 -3.88 -5.29 -18.03
C GLU A 574 -4.38 -4.20 -17.07
N SER A 575 -5.64 -4.30 -16.69
CA SER A 575 -6.34 -3.49 -15.69
C SER A 575 -7.01 -4.44 -14.69
N TYR A 576 -7.31 -3.96 -13.49
CA TYR A 576 -7.91 -4.79 -12.44
C TYR A 576 -9.15 -4.12 -11.85
N THR A 577 -10.21 -4.90 -11.61
CA THR A 577 -11.16 -4.57 -10.55
C THR A 577 -10.53 -4.78 -9.16
N ASN A 578 -11.16 -4.26 -8.12
CA ASN A 578 -10.82 -4.59 -6.73
C ASN A 578 -10.66 -6.10 -6.48
N GLU A 579 -11.62 -6.92 -6.93
CA GLU A 579 -11.60 -8.37 -6.70
C GLU A 579 -10.51 -9.07 -7.54
N GLU A 580 -10.23 -8.57 -8.75
CA GLU A 580 -9.14 -9.05 -9.59
C GLU A 580 -7.78 -8.69 -9.00
N PHE A 581 -7.60 -7.47 -8.50
CA PHE A 581 -6.35 -7.07 -7.85
C PHE A 581 -6.15 -7.83 -6.53
N TYR A 582 -7.19 -8.01 -5.71
CA TYR A 582 -7.11 -8.81 -4.49
C TYR A 582 -6.63 -10.26 -4.74
N LYS A 583 -7.03 -10.85 -5.88
CA LYS A 583 -6.52 -12.15 -6.34
C LYS A 583 -5.08 -12.05 -6.84
N PHE A 584 -4.72 -10.98 -7.55
CA PHE A 584 -3.35 -10.73 -8.02
C PHE A 584 -2.35 -10.54 -6.87
N MET A 585 -2.70 -9.74 -5.85
CA MET A 585 -1.94 -9.58 -4.60
C MET A 585 -2.08 -10.76 -3.62
N ASN A 586 -2.45 -11.95 -4.10
CA ASN A 586 -2.29 -13.15 -3.28
C ASN A 586 -0.77 -13.43 -3.16
N PRO A 587 -0.20 -13.57 -1.95
CA PRO A 587 1.25 -13.75 -1.78
C PRO A 587 1.79 -15.02 -2.46
N ARG A 588 0.95 -16.04 -2.68
CA ARG A 588 1.28 -17.28 -3.39
C ARG A 588 1.03 -17.19 -4.91
N ASN A 589 0.71 -16.00 -5.45
CA ASN A 589 0.61 -15.78 -6.89
C ASN A 589 2.00 -15.73 -7.54
N GLU A 590 2.19 -16.53 -8.59
CA GLU A 590 3.43 -16.56 -9.37
C GLU A 590 3.68 -15.23 -10.10
N GLU A 591 2.62 -14.49 -10.48
CA GLU A 591 2.72 -13.22 -11.22
C GLU A 591 2.89 -11.98 -10.33
N LEU A 592 2.66 -12.05 -9.02
CA LEU A 592 2.94 -10.94 -8.10
C LEU A 592 4.47 -10.70 -8.07
N PRO A 593 5.00 -9.51 -8.42
CA PRO A 593 6.43 -9.39 -8.69
C PRO A 593 7.32 -9.37 -7.44
N TYR A 594 6.74 -9.21 -6.25
CA TYR A 594 7.44 -9.15 -4.97
C TYR A 594 6.95 -10.21 -3.97
N ILE A 595 7.75 -10.38 -2.91
CA ILE A 595 7.43 -11.08 -1.66
C ILE A 595 8.02 -10.29 -0.49
N TYR A 596 7.80 -10.76 0.73
CA TYR A 596 8.50 -10.30 1.93
C TYR A 596 9.68 -11.24 2.25
N ASP A 597 10.72 -10.72 2.91
CA ASP A 597 11.81 -11.54 3.43
C ASP A 597 11.36 -12.47 4.56
N SER A 598 10.40 -12.01 5.36
CA SER A 598 9.88 -12.65 6.56
C SER A 598 8.41 -12.27 6.78
N PHE A 599 7.67 -13.15 7.46
CA PHE A 599 6.31 -12.87 7.92
C PHE A 599 6.16 -13.03 9.44
N THR A 600 6.97 -13.91 10.06
CA THR A 600 6.90 -14.27 11.50
C THR A 600 7.93 -13.56 12.36
N GLN A 601 8.91 -12.88 11.78
CA GLN A 601 9.81 -11.99 12.53
C GLN A 601 9.10 -10.70 12.96
N TRP A 602 8.66 -10.65 14.22
CA TRP A 602 8.19 -9.45 14.91
C TRP A 602 8.91 -9.37 16.27
N PRO A 603 10.17 -8.91 16.33
CA PRO A 603 11.05 -9.11 17.49
C PRO A 603 10.45 -8.59 18.81
N ALA A 604 9.90 -7.38 18.80
CA ALA A 604 9.23 -6.79 19.94
C ALA A 604 7.99 -7.57 20.42
N CYS A 605 7.31 -8.30 19.53
CA CYS A 605 6.16 -9.11 19.88
C CYS A 605 6.61 -10.45 20.48
N THR A 606 7.65 -11.06 19.92
CA THR A 606 8.33 -12.24 20.50
C THR A 606 8.85 -11.94 21.92
N ASP A 607 9.49 -10.80 22.14
CA ASP A 607 9.99 -10.37 23.47
C ASP A 607 8.86 -10.10 24.48
N GLN A 608 7.66 -9.76 24.01
CA GLN A 608 6.44 -9.65 24.81
C GLN A 608 5.72 -11.01 25.01
N ALA A 609 6.23 -12.10 24.43
CA ALA A 609 5.56 -13.40 24.33
C ALA A 609 4.20 -13.36 23.60
N ILE A 610 4.08 -12.49 22.59
CA ILE A 610 2.91 -12.31 21.72
C ILE A 610 3.28 -12.82 20.31
N CYS A 611 2.88 -14.06 20.00
CA CYS A 611 3.14 -14.69 18.69
C CYS A 611 1.83 -15.14 18.02
N TRP A 612 1.02 -14.19 17.54
CA TRP A 612 -0.31 -14.47 16.95
C TRP A 612 -0.27 -15.40 15.72
N TRP A 613 0.86 -15.41 15.01
CA TRP A 613 1.13 -16.28 13.88
C TRP A 613 1.36 -17.76 14.26
N ASN A 614 1.58 -18.10 15.54
CA ASN A 614 1.81 -19.47 15.98
C ASN A 614 0.54 -20.09 16.57
N THR A 615 -0.02 -21.09 15.87
CA THR A 615 -1.27 -21.78 16.25
C THR A 615 -1.20 -22.52 17.58
N ASP A 616 -0.03 -23.04 17.95
CA ASP A 616 0.25 -23.68 19.25
C ASP A 616 0.43 -22.65 20.40
N GLY A 617 0.41 -21.34 20.10
CA GLY A 617 0.54 -20.26 21.09
C GLY A 617 1.92 -20.13 21.73
N ALA A 618 2.95 -20.76 21.14
CA ALA A 618 4.32 -20.69 21.60
C ALA A 618 5.09 -19.55 20.90
N CYS A 619 5.87 -18.81 21.68
CA CYS A 619 7.09 -18.14 21.24
C CYS A 619 8.28 -19.00 21.72
#